data_AF-A0A3N0WB32-F1
#
_entry.id   AF-A0A3N0WB32-F1
#
_cell.length_a   1.000
_cell.length_b   1.000
_cell.length_c   1.000
_cell.angle_alpha   90.00
_cell.angle_beta   90.00
_cell.angle_gamma   90.00
#
_symmetry.space_group_name_H-M   'P 1'
#
loop_
_entity.id
_entity.type
_entity.pdbx_description
1 polymer ?
#
loop_
_entity_poly.entity_id
_entity_poly.type
_entity_poly.pdbx_seq_one_letter_code
_entity_poly.pdbx_strand_id
1 'polypeptide(L)'
;MSINKHNKVKNSANELYDIYTFPNKLHGYKNGYQITEGVNDIAVYENCFWLLDLILEQQLFPELDYDIQNWKLERIGDDLFNLSCSYENGEIVEEIKGLEVDFYFDDLKIVKKGNIFCLPIEKEFY
;
A
#
# COMPACT_ATOMS: atom_id res chain seq x y z
N MET A 1 -30.51 -25.09 -4.11
CA MET A 1 -29.07 -25.23 -3.81
C MET A 1 -28.63 -23.93 -3.16
N SER A 2 -28.50 -23.92 -1.83
CA SER A 2 -28.05 -22.73 -1.11
C SER A 2 -26.53 -22.68 -1.18
N ILE A 3 -25.99 -21.70 -1.91
CA ILE A 3 -24.56 -21.44 -1.94
C ILE A 3 -24.23 -20.73 -0.64
N ASN A 4 -23.68 -21.47 0.32
CA ASN A 4 -23.06 -20.88 1.50
C ASN A 4 -21.91 -19.98 1.01
N LYS A 5 -22.14 -18.67 0.97
CA LYS A 5 -21.05 -17.68 0.96
C LYS A 5 -20.31 -17.84 2.28
N HIS A 6 -19.27 -18.67 2.29
CA HIS A 6 -18.21 -18.51 3.28
C HIS A 6 -17.67 -17.10 3.06
N ASN A 7 -18.01 -16.17 3.96
CA ASN A 7 -17.28 -14.91 4.07
C ASN A 7 -15.85 -15.31 4.43
N LYS A 8 -14.97 -15.43 3.43
CA LYS A 8 -13.53 -15.55 3.65
C LYS A 8 -13.15 -14.35 4.53
N VAL A 9 -12.62 -14.60 5.72
CA VAL A 9 -12.06 -13.54 6.55
C VAL A 9 -10.91 -12.94 5.74
N LYS A 10 -11.01 -11.64 5.45
CA LYS A 10 -9.99 -10.92 4.67
C LYS A 10 -8.68 -10.96 5.46
N ASN A 11 -7.59 -11.37 4.81
CA ASN A 11 -6.27 -11.35 5.42
C ASN A 11 -5.54 -10.05 5.06
N SER A 12 -5.53 -9.06 5.95
CA SER A 12 -4.93 -7.75 5.68
C SER A 12 -3.48 -7.67 6.16
N ALA A 13 -2.57 -7.20 5.30
CA ALA A 13 -1.19 -6.93 5.71
C ALA A 13 -1.13 -5.84 6.79
N ASN A 14 -1.99 -4.81 6.70
CA ASN A 14 -2.00 -3.75 7.71
C ASN A 14 -2.40 -4.29 9.09
N GLU A 15 -3.36 -5.21 9.19
CA GLU A 15 -3.76 -5.78 10.49
C GLU A 15 -2.61 -6.53 11.20
N LEU A 16 -1.74 -7.21 10.44
CA LEU A 16 -0.58 -7.91 11.01
C LEU A 16 0.54 -6.93 11.43
N TYR A 17 0.73 -5.85 10.67
CA TYR A 17 1.82 -4.89 10.85
C TYR A 17 1.38 -3.61 11.58
N ASP A 18 0.16 -3.48 12.10
CA ASP A 18 -0.28 -2.33 12.90
C ASP A 18 0.41 -2.23 14.29
N ILE A 19 1.45 -3.04 14.54
CA ILE A 19 2.31 -2.94 15.72
C ILE A 19 3.26 -1.73 15.69
N TYR A 20 3.54 -1.15 14.51
CA TYR A 20 4.41 0.04 14.35
C TYR A 20 3.67 1.32 14.74
N THR A 21 3.54 1.53 16.05
CA THR A 21 2.77 2.63 16.66
C THR A 21 3.63 3.81 17.14
N PHE A 22 4.92 3.83 16.80
CA PHE A 22 5.85 4.88 17.19
C PHE A 22 6.73 5.30 16.01
N PRO A 23 7.17 6.58 15.94
CA PRO A 23 8.10 7.04 14.92
C PRO A 23 9.43 6.30 15.06
N ASN A 24 9.61 5.29 14.23
CA ASN A 24 10.84 4.52 14.14
C ASN A 24 11.78 5.12 13.09
N LYS A 25 12.88 4.43 12.82
CA LYS A 25 13.89 4.86 11.85
C LYS A 25 13.28 4.96 10.44
N LEU A 26 13.62 6.03 9.71
CA LEU A 26 13.38 6.10 8.27
C LEU A 26 14.50 5.39 7.52
N HIS A 27 14.12 4.60 6.51
CA HIS A 27 15.02 3.90 5.62
C HIS A 27 15.06 4.65 4.29
N GLY A 28 16.26 4.90 3.76
CA GLY A 28 16.40 5.52 2.44
C GLY A 28 15.85 4.60 1.35
N TYR A 29 15.10 5.18 0.43
CA TYR A 29 14.53 4.52 -0.74
C TYR A 29 14.85 5.31 -2.02
N LYS A 30 14.52 4.73 -3.18
CA LYS A 30 14.89 5.26 -4.51
C LYS A 30 14.47 6.74 -4.68
N ASN A 31 15.20 7.49 -5.52
CA ASN A 31 14.87 8.86 -5.90
C ASN A 31 14.70 9.86 -4.74
N GLY A 32 15.38 9.63 -3.61
CA GLY A 32 15.27 10.49 -2.42
C GLY A 32 14.01 10.26 -1.60
N TYR A 33 13.24 9.21 -1.90
CA TYR A 33 12.14 8.77 -1.06
C TYR A 33 12.67 8.06 0.18
N GLN A 34 11.83 7.97 1.20
CA GLN A 34 12.11 7.25 2.42
C GLN A 34 10.92 6.35 2.76
N ILE A 35 11.17 5.26 3.47
CA ILE A 35 10.13 4.37 3.96
C ILE A 35 10.24 4.23 5.48
N THR A 36 9.10 4.14 6.15
CA THR A 36 9.06 3.80 7.57
C THR A 36 9.51 2.36 7.80
N GLU A 37 9.84 2.02 9.04
CA GLU A 37 10.21 0.66 9.42
C GLU A 37 9.08 -0.33 9.13
N GLY A 38 7.81 0.04 9.38
CA GLY A 38 6.67 -0.82 9.07
C GLY A 38 6.55 -1.13 7.58
N VAL A 39 6.70 -0.12 6.71
CA VAL A 39 6.71 -0.34 5.25
C VAL A 39 7.92 -1.14 4.80
N ASN A 40 9.10 -0.88 5.38
CA ASN A 40 10.31 -1.65 5.09
C ASN A 40 10.15 -3.12 5.43
N ASP A 41 9.61 -3.43 6.61
CA ASP A 41 9.46 -4.80 7.09
C ASP A 41 8.44 -5.56 6.24
N ILE A 42 7.30 -4.95 5.90
CA ILE A 42 6.36 -5.55 4.93
C ILE A 42 7.07 -5.82 3.60
N ALA A 43 7.79 -4.83 3.06
CA ALA A 43 8.44 -4.98 1.76
C ALA A 43 9.51 -6.08 1.74
N VAL A 44 10.23 -6.28 2.85
CA VAL A 44 11.25 -7.33 2.99
C VAL A 44 10.62 -8.70 3.22
N TYR A 45 9.73 -8.84 4.21
CA TYR A 45 9.18 -10.13 4.59
C TYR A 45 8.17 -10.68 3.58
N GLU A 46 7.41 -9.79 2.95
CA GLU A 46 6.41 -10.14 1.93
C GLU A 46 6.93 -9.98 0.51
N ASN A 47 8.23 -9.68 0.36
CA ASN A 47 8.92 -9.52 -0.92
C ASN A 47 8.17 -8.58 -1.90
N CYS A 48 7.65 -7.46 -1.39
CA CYS A 48 6.73 -6.59 -2.13
C CYS A 48 7.27 -5.18 -2.43
N PHE A 49 8.60 -5.02 -2.54
CA PHE A 49 9.21 -3.77 -3.02
C PHE A 49 8.69 -3.32 -4.40
N TRP A 50 8.23 -4.27 -5.22
CA TRP A 50 7.58 -3.99 -6.50
C TRP A 50 6.38 -3.05 -6.37
N LEU A 51 5.65 -3.08 -5.24
CA LEU A 51 4.51 -2.18 -5.01
C LEU A 51 4.98 -0.73 -4.86
N LEU A 52 6.05 -0.51 -4.10
CA LEU A 52 6.65 0.82 -3.93
C LEU A 52 7.21 1.35 -5.25
N ASP A 53 7.81 0.47 -6.05
CA ASP A 53 8.29 0.81 -7.39
C ASP A 53 7.14 1.24 -8.31
N LEU A 54 6.02 0.50 -8.33
CA LEU A 54 4.83 0.89 -9.07
C LEU A 54 4.31 2.26 -8.63
N ILE A 55 4.22 2.50 -7.32
CA ILE A 55 3.76 3.80 -6.78
C ILE A 55 4.70 4.94 -7.22
N LEU A 56 6.03 4.71 -7.21
CA LEU A 56 7.02 5.68 -7.68
C LEU A 56 6.88 5.99 -9.17
N GLU A 57 6.63 4.98 -10.00
CA GLU A 57 6.38 5.16 -11.43
C GLU A 57 5.16 6.04 -11.67
N GLN A 58 4.12 5.92 -10.83
CA GLN A 58 2.94 6.77 -10.92
C GLN A 58 3.24 8.26 -10.60
N GLN A 59 4.30 8.55 -9.85
CA GLN A 59 4.70 9.94 -9.55
C GLN A 59 5.31 10.67 -10.77
N LEU A 60 5.56 9.96 -11.86
CA LEU A 60 5.99 10.58 -13.12
C LEU A 60 4.83 11.27 -13.85
N PHE A 61 3.58 10.98 -13.48
CA PHE A 61 2.40 11.61 -14.06
C PHE A 61 2.05 12.90 -13.29
N PRO A 62 1.98 14.07 -13.98
CA PRO A 62 1.70 15.35 -13.33
C PRO A 62 0.34 15.43 -12.63
N GLU A 63 -0.58 14.55 -13.01
CA GLU A 63 -1.94 14.49 -12.46
C GLU A 63 -1.98 13.95 -11.03
N LEU A 64 -0.88 13.33 -10.56
CA LEU A 64 -0.74 12.81 -9.20
C LEU A 64 0.13 13.70 -8.28
N ASP A 65 0.19 15.00 -8.56
CA ASP A 65 0.94 15.98 -7.75
C ASP A 65 0.21 16.37 -6.46
N TYR A 66 0.09 15.41 -5.55
CA TYR A 66 -0.51 15.59 -4.24
C TYR A 66 0.47 15.23 -3.13
N ASP A 67 0.47 16.06 -2.08
CA ASP A 67 1.33 15.86 -0.92
C ASP A 67 1.01 14.55 -0.21
N ILE A 68 -0.29 14.27 0.02
CA ILE A 68 -0.79 13.05 0.65
C ILE A 68 -1.57 12.21 -0.37
N GLN A 69 -1.17 10.94 -0.51
CA GLN A 69 -1.83 9.95 -1.38
C GLN A 69 -2.02 8.65 -0.60
N ASN A 70 -3.23 8.09 -0.66
CA ASN A 70 -3.54 6.80 -0.03
C ASN A 70 -3.59 5.71 -1.11
N TRP A 71 -2.62 4.80 -1.06
CA TRP A 71 -2.53 3.68 -1.99
C TRP A 71 -3.12 2.44 -1.35
N LYS A 72 -3.96 1.72 -2.09
CA LYS A 72 -4.58 0.47 -1.66
C LYS A 72 -4.43 -0.59 -2.75
N LEU A 73 -3.69 -1.64 -2.43
CA LEU A 73 -3.64 -2.89 -3.19
C LEU A 73 -4.72 -3.83 -2.65
N GLU A 74 -5.57 -4.37 -3.51
CA GLU A 74 -6.66 -5.28 -3.12
C GLU A 74 -6.81 -6.46 -4.09
N ARG A 75 -6.90 -7.67 -3.53
CA ARG A 75 -7.05 -8.91 -4.29
C ARG A 75 -8.46 -9.00 -4.87
N ILE A 76 -8.55 -9.28 -6.17
CA ILE A 76 -9.79 -9.48 -6.93
C ILE A 76 -9.94 -10.89 -7.53
N GLY A 77 -8.86 -11.68 -7.52
CA GLY A 77 -8.82 -13.09 -7.97
C GLY A 77 -7.61 -13.80 -7.37
N ASP A 78 -7.35 -15.05 -7.75
CA ASP A 78 -6.31 -15.87 -7.09
C ASP A 78 -4.97 -15.15 -6.98
N ASP A 79 -4.42 -14.62 -8.09
CA ASP A 79 -3.19 -13.81 -8.11
C ASP A 79 -3.41 -12.43 -8.77
N LEU A 80 -4.66 -11.99 -8.81
CA LEU A 80 -5.07 -10.75 -9.48
C LEU A 80 -5.40 -9.67 -8.45
N PHE A 81 -4.81 -8.49 -8.65
CA PHE A 81 -4.97 -7.34 -7.76
C PHE A 81 -5.34 -6.07 -8.53
N ASN A 82 -6.03 -5.18 -7.83
CA ASN A 82 -6.15 -3.78 -8.24
C ASN A 82 -5.33 -2.90 -7.29
N LEU A 83 -4.64 -1.92 -7.83
CA LEU A 83 -3.98 -0.87 -7.07
C LEU A 83 -4.73 0.43 -7.32
N SER A 84 -5.21 1.07 -6.26
CA SER A 84 -5.93 2.34 -6.34
C SER A 84 -5.20 3.40 -5.52
N CYS A 85 -5.20 4.64 -6.01
CA CYS A 85 -4.81 5.82 -5.27
C CYS A 85 -6.05 6.64 -4.95
N SER A 86 -6.16 7.14 -3.73
CA SER A 86 -7.20 8.08 -3.33
C SER A 86 -6.65 9.25 -2.53
N TYR A 87 -7.41 10.34 -2.53
CA TYR A 87 -7.19 11.47 -1.62
C TYR A 87 -7.55 11.09 -0.18
N GLU A 88 -7.26 11.98 0.77
CA GLU A 88 -7.66 11.83 2.17
C GLU A 88 -9.18 11.73 2.37
N ASN A 89 -9.98 12.34 1.48
CA ASN A 89 -11.44 12.25 1.51
C ASN A 89 -11.97 10.91 0.97
N GLY A 90 -11.10 10.03 0.47
CA GLY A 90 -11.44 8.71 -0.09
C GLY A 90 -11.84 8.69 -1.56
N GLU A 91 -11.85 9.83 -2.25
CA GLU A 91 -12.06 9.89 -3.71
C GLU A 91 -10.90 9.22 -4.44
N ILE A 92 -11.21 8.26 -5.32
CA ILE A 92 -10.21 7.53 -6.13
C ILE A 92 -9.79 8.40 -7.31
N VAL A 93 -8.49 8.50 -7.51
CA VAL A 93 -7.87 9.40 -8.50
C VAL A 93 -7.09 8.65 -9.56
N GLU A 94 -6.61 7.46 -9.22
CA GLU A 94 -5.89 6.57 -10.13
C GLU A 94 -6.22 5.13 -9.78
N GLU A 95 -6.29 4.26 -10.79
CA GLU A 95 -6.58 2.84 -10.61
C GLU A 95 -5.90 1.98 -11.67
N ILE A 96 -4.98 1.13 -11.23
CA ILE A 96 -4.33 0.11 -12.04
C ILE A 96 -5.03 -1.23 -11.76
N LYS A 97 -5.60 -1.84 -12.81
CA LYS A 97 -6.41 -3.06 -12.70
C LYS A 97 -5.68 -4.29 -13.20
N GLY A 98 -5.99 -5.43 -12.59
CA GLY A 98 -5.57 -6.74 -13.09
C GLY A 98 -4.06 -6.97 -13.02
N LEU A 99 -3.42 -6.48 -11.95
CA LEU A 99 -2.03 -6.79 -11.63
C LEU A 99 -1.91 -8.27 -11.27
N GLU A 100 -1.16 -9.03 -12.06
CA GLU A 100 -0.79 -10.41 -11.76
C GLU A 100 0.47 -10.41 -10.90
N VAL A 101 0.31 -10.65 -9.59
CA VAL A 101 1.41 -10.59 -8.62
C VAL A 101 1.28 -11.70 -7.57
N ASP A 102 2.42 -12.26 -7.18
CA ASP A 102 2.51 -13.19 -6.07
C ASP A 102 2.65 -12.38 -4.76
N PHE A 103 1.52 -12.21 -4.07
CA PHE A 103 1.44 -11.53 -2.78
C PHE A 103 0.50 -12.31 -1.88
N TYR A 104 0.88 -12.57 -0.63
CA TYR A 104 0.14 -13.47 0.26
C TYR A 104 -1.16 -12.86 0.81
N PHE A 105 -1.18 -11.56 1.11
CA PHE A 105 -2.34 -10.90 1.73
C PHE A 105 -3.43 -10.56 0.72
N ASP A 106 -4.65 -10.37 1.21
CA ASP A 106 -5.78 -9.92 0.40
C ASP A 106 -5.76 -8.40 0.20
N ASP A 107 -5.09 -7.63 1.07
CA ASP A 107 -4.86 -6.21 0.87
C ASP A 107 -3.64 -5.63 1.61
N LEU A 108 -3.17 -4.49 1.10
CA LEU A 108 -2.15 -3.65 1.72
C LEU A 108 -2.44 -2.18 1.39
N LYS A 109 -2.40 -1.33 2.41
CA LYS A 109 -2.51 0.12 2.31
C LYS A 109 -1.19 0.78 2.67
N ILE A 110 -0.79 1.75 1.86
CA ILE A 110 0.41 2.57 2.04
C ILE A 110 0.00 4.03 1.85
N VAL A 111 0.50 4.91 2.70
CA VAL A 111 0.34 6.36 2.55
C VAL A 111 1.65 6.93 2.03
N LYS A 112 1.59 7.69 0.95
CA LYS A 112 2.69 8.60 0.56
C LYS A 112 2.38 9.96 1.17
N LYS A 113 3.33 10.53 1.92
CA LYS A 113 3.30 11.92 2.39
C LYS A 113 4.61 12.60 2.01
N GLY A 114 4.56 13.58 1.10
CA GLY A 114 5.76 14.15 0.49
C GLY A 114 6.60 13.06 -0.19
N ASN A 115 7.82 12.85 0.30
CA ASN A 115 8.74 11.80 -0.15
C ASN A 115 8.79 10.57 0.79
N ILE A 116 7.88 10.45 1.75
CA ILE A 116 7.85 9.34 2.72
C ILE A 116 6.71 8.38 2.38
N PHE A 117 7.00 7.08 2.34
CA PHE A 117 5.97 6.02 2.39
C PHE A 117 5.85 5.48 3.80
N CYS A 118 4.63 5.44 4.33
CA CYS A 118 4.33 4.96 5.67
C CYS A 118 3.06 4.10 5.71
N LEU A 119 2.89 3.32 6.77
CA LEU A 119 1.62 2.66 7.05
C LEU A 119 0.57 3.70 7.48
N PRO A 120 -0.74 3.45 7.27
CA PRO A 120 -1.78 4.36 7.72
C PRO A 120 -1.71 4.70 9.22
N ILE A 121 -1.31 3.72 10.06
CA ILE A 121 -1.15 3.92 11.50
C ILE A 121 0.07 4.80 11.85
N GLU A 122 1.05 4.88 10.96
CA GLU A 122 2.26 5.68 11.14
C GLU A 122 2.10 7.13 10.61
N LYS A 123 1.02 7.40 9.87
CA LYS A 123 0.79 8.65 9.16
C LYS A 123 0.85 9.89 10.06
N GLU A 124 0.35 9.81 11.29
CA GLU A 124 0.32 10.99 12.19
C GLU A 124 1.69 11.32 12.79
N PHE A 125 2.71 10.48 12.59
CA PHE A 125 4.06 10.69 13.11
C PHE A 125 5.01 11.40 12.13
N TYR A 126 4.61 11.56 10.86
CA TYR A 126 5.40 12.15 9.76
C TYR A 126 4.50 13.08 8.97
#